data_AF-A0AA37R0E1-F1
#
_entry.id   AF-A0AA37R0E1-F1
#
_cell.length_a   1.000
_cell.length_b   1.000
_cell.length_c   1.000
_cell.angle_alpha   90.00
_cell.angle_beta   90.00
_cell.angle_gamma   90.00
#
_symmetry.space_group_name_H-M   'P 1'
#
loop_
_entity.id
_entity.type
_entity.pdbx_description
1 polymer ?
#
loop_
_entity_poly.entity_id
_entity_poly.type
_entity_poly.pdbx_seq_one_letter_code
_entity_poly.pdbx_strand_id
1 'polypeptide(L)'
;MVFNDATRFLEGGLWRNVVEEGGQGLGSVFNYTGDLTVIQDGLKAMVAAGQFTGQTLANVNTILADIATAQDAALASVTGGGAFGSIAAAEAALRNAHLDILKVVNTDANLAGQATNADGVTGFLEVPALLPDGVTAATAAKGTLAELGLIFNDAANRLLGGVNDSNVNVIQDDVDALIAGLNALVAANPLQFGGLTGVHALAIIDQLALVNTHINGAAGNVDIGRALNDDFLDIIDIVAGDTNLANMAQQNGLNGWTGFGDFLNPTPAYQDNQAQTEFWGMFIAKSNALGQAAISAVNAGDAAAMAQVTADLMTFKKDVTDFDAAQGGIFQARFDNELLGDQSTLGAEIAKILEGFQTGNKALVAAAADQMHQNAADVGGNNIPVNGGAYDVNGTTVAQVLATTGGAAAADASSGDAGSAATAAVLADILAAPASNVIMLPNAAPASQHASAAAVDGPAMEGPMMDLSHHHQHHHMWA
;
A
#
# COMPACT_ATOMS: atom_id res chain seq x y z
N MET A 1 -10.75 -12.91 -17.56
CA MET A 1 -11.12 -11.78 -16.71
C MET A 1 -11.42 -12.21 -15.29
N VAL A 2 -12.45 -13.05 -15.05
CA VAL A 2 -12.78 -13.53 -13.69
C VAL A 2 -11.59 -14.24 -13.00
N PHE A 3 -10.74 -14.94 -13.76
CA PHE A 3 -9.54 -15.55 -13.17
C PHE A 3 -8.49 -14.52 -12.73
N ASN A 4 -8.42 -13.35 -13.38
CA ASN A 4 -7.51 -12.28 -12.96
C ASN A 4 -7.99 -11.71 -11.62
N ASP A 5 -9.30 -11.54 -11.46
CA ASP A 5 -9.95 -11.16 -10.19
C ASP A 5 -9.57 -12.15 -9.07
N ALA A 6 -9.68 -13.45 -9.34
CA ALA A 6 -9.23 -14.50 -8.42
C ALA A 6 -7.72 -14.43 -8.14
N THR A 7 -6.89 -14.14 -9.15
CA THR A 7 -5.43 -13.95 -8.93
C THR A 7 -5.20 -12.79 -7.98
N ARG A 8 -5.96 -11.70 -8.17
CA ARG A 8 -5.87 -10.48 -7.40
C ARG A 8 -6.18 -10.67 -5.93
N PHE A 9 -7.23 -11.44 -5.61
CA PHE A 9 -7.57 -11.80 -4.24
C PHE A 9 -6.52 -12.68 -3.54
N LEU A 10 -5.66 -13.36 -4.29
CA LEU A 10 -4.69 -14.33 -3.78
C LEU A 10 -3.35 -13.70 -3.38
N GLU A 11 -3.11 -12.46 -3.80
CA GLU A 11 -1.91 -11.68 -3.51
C GLU A 11 -1.83 -11.36 -2.02
N GLY A 12 -0.64 -11.51 -1.41
CA GLY A 12 -0.48 -11.41 0.04
C GLY A 12 -1.06 -12.61 0.82
N GLY A 13 -1.96 -13.37 0.21
CA GLY A 13 -2.66 -14.51 0.81
C GLY A 13 -4.15 -14.25 0.99
N LEU A 14 -4.92 -15.33 1.20
CA LEU A 14 -6.34 -15.20 1.47
C LEU A 14 -6.58 -14.81 2.93
N TRP A 15 -7.58 -13.95 3.13
CA TRP A 15 -8.07 -13.60 4.45
C TRP A 15 -9.55 -13.96 4.58
N ARG A 16 -10.02 -14.02 5.83
CA ARG A 16 -11.42 -14.36 6.14
C ARG A 16 -11.99 -13.41 7.16
N ASN A 17 -12.99 -12.63 6.75
CA ASN A 17 -13.95 -12.07 7.68
C ASN A 17 -15.14 -13.02 7.86
N VAL A 18 -15.68 -13.09 9.06
CA VAL A 18 -16.96 -13.79 9.30
C VAL A 18 -18.13 -12.82 9.41
N VAL A 19 -17.86 -11.51 9.40
CA VAL A 19 -18.85 -10.44 9.39
C VAL A 19 -18.56 -9.47 8.25
N GLU A 20 -19.58 -8.77 7.77
CA GLU A 20 -19.35 -7.62 6.91
C GLU A 20 -18.81 -6.48 7.76
N GLU A 21 -17.55 -6.12 7.56
CA GLU A 21 -16.89 -5.01 8.24
C GLU A 21 -16.51 -3.96 7.21
N GLY A 22 -16.83 -2.70 7.49
CA GLY A 22 -16.46 -1.59 6.62
C GLY A 22 -16.97 -1.70 5.19
N GLY A 23 -18.06 -2.43 4.92
CA GLY A 23 -18.57 -2.63 3.56
C GLY A 23 -17.74 -3.57 2.68
N GLN A 24 -16.82 -4.33 3.28
CA GLN A 24 -15.79 -5.09 2.55
C GLN A 24 -16.16 -6.56 2.32
N GLY A 25 -17.36 -6.95 2.75
CA GLY A 25 -17.87 -8.31 2.60
C GLY A 25 -17.20 -9.33 3.53
N LEU A 26 -17.34 -10.61 3.18
CA LEU A 26 -16.92 -11.75 4.02
C LEU A 26 -15.43 -12.14 3.84
N GLY A 27 -14.59 -11.28 3.28
CA GLY A 27 -13.18 -11.55 3.04
C GLY A 27 -12.85 -12.22 1.71
N SER A 28 -11.56 -12.15 1.32
CA SER A 28 -11.12 -12.51 -0.03
C SER A 28 -11.29 -13.99 -0.36
N VAL A 29 -11.30 -14.88 0.64
CA VAL A 29 -11.52 -16.32 0.43
C VAL A 29 -12.85 -16.63 -0.29
N PHE A 30 -13.92 -15.89 0.02
CA PHE A 30 -15.23 -16.15 -0.60
C PHE A 30 -15.33 -15.54 -1.99
N ASN A 31 -14.70 -14.39 -2.24
CA ASN A 31 -14.63 -13.82 -3.58
C ASN A 31 -13.81 -14.73 -4.50
N TYR A 32 -12.63 -15.16 -4.05
CA TYR A 32 -11.78 -16.12 -4.75
C TYR A 32 -12.52 -17.41 -5.13
N THR A 33 -13.18 -18.06 -4.16
CA THR A 33 -13.91 -19.31 -4.41
C THR A 33 -15.15 -19.11 -5.28
N GLY A 34 -15.80 -17.95 -5.18
CA GLY A 34 -16.90 -17.52 -6.04
C GLY A 34 -16.46 -17.39 -7.50
N ASP A 35 -15.38 -16.67 -7.76
CA ASP A 35 -14.80 -16.50 -9.10
C ASP A 35 -14.39 -17.83 -9.72
N LEU A 36 -13.72 -18.68 -8.94
CA LEU A 36 -13.38 -20.03 -9.39
C LEU A 36 -14.62 -20.88 -9.71
N THR A 37 -15.73 -20.70 -8.98
CA THR A 37 -17.00 -21.39 -9.28
C THR A 37 -17.55 -20.95 -10.64
N VAL A 38 -17.56 -19.64 -10.92
CA VAL A 38 -18.00 -19.10 -12.21
C VAL A 38 -17.18 -19.69 -13.36
N ILE A 39 -15.87 -19.78 -13.20
CA ILE A 39 -14.96 -20.36 -14.20
C ILE A 39 -15.21 -21.86 -14.36
N GLN A 40 -15.36 -22.59 -13.25
CA GLN A 40 -15.61 -24.02 -13.26
C GLN A 40 -16.90 -24.37 -14.02
N ASP A 41 -17.98 -23.63 -13.76
CA ASP A 41 -19.27 -23.84 -14.41
C ASP A 41 -19.22 -23.48 -15.90
N GLY A 42 -18.52 -22.40 -16.26
CA GLY A 42 -18.26 -22.03 -17.65
C GLY A 42 -17.52 -23.12 -18.41
N LEU A 43 -16.40 -23.62 -17.87
CA LEU A 43 -15.62 -24.70 -18.49
C LEU A 43 -16.43 -25.99 -18.63
N LYS A 44 -17.19 -26.40 -17.60
CA LYS A 44 -18.09 -27.56 -17.68
C LYS A 44 -19.13 -27.41 -18.79
N ALA A 45 -19.71 -26.23 -18.95
CA ALA A 45 -20.67 -25.95 -20.02
C ALA A 45 -20.01 -26.04 -21.41
N MET A 46 -18.80 -25.49 -21.58
CA MET A 46 -18.04 -25.56 -22.84
C MET A 46 -17.64 -27.00 -23.20
N VAL A 47 -17.27 -27.82 -22.20
CA VAL A 47 -17.02 -29.26 -22.36
C VAL A 47 -18.30 -29.98 -22.80
N ALA A 48 -19.44 -29.73 -22.14
CA ALA A 48 -20.71 -30.34 -22.49
C ALA A 48 -21.20 -29.94 -23.89
N ALA A 49 -20.86 -28.73 -24.34
CA ALA A 49 -21.12 -28.24 -25.69
C ALA A 49 -20.13 -28.77 -26.75
N GLY A 50 -19.11 -29.55 -26.36
CA GLY A 50 -18.13 -30.12 -27.26
C GLY A 50 -17.15 -29.10 -27.86
N GLN A 51 -16.93 -27.97 -27.18
CA GLN A 51 -16.05 -26.89 -27.68
C GLN A 51 -14.56 -27.25 -27.60
N PHE A 52 -14.19 -28.25 -26.79
CA PHE A 52 -12.82 -28.72 -26.64
C PHE A 52 -12.69 -30.17 -27.12
N THR A 53 -11.57 -30.47 -27.78
CA THR A 53 -11.24 -31.83 -28.24
C THR A 53 -9.75 -32.12 -28.03
N GLY A 54 -9.37 -33.40 -28.13
CA GLY A 54 -7.96 -33.81 -28.09
C GLY A 54 -7.21 -33.33 -26.84
N GLN A 55 -6.00 -32.79 -27.05
CA GLN A 55 -5.15 -32.31 -25.96
C GLN A 55 -5.78 -31.14 -25.20
N THR A 56 -6.45 -30.21 -25.89
CA THR A 56 -7.12 -29.08 -25.23
C THR A 56 -8.23 -29.54 -24.29
N LEU A 57 -8.98 -30.60 -24.62
CA LEU A 57 -9.95 -31.17 -23.69
C LEU A 57 -9.28 -31.81 -22.46
N ALA A 58 -8.13 -32.49 -22.64
CA ALA A 58 -7.36 -33.03 -21.52
C ALA A 58 -6.83 -31.90 -20.60
N ASN A 59 -6.37 -30.81 -21.19
CA ASN A 59 -5.92 -29.61 -20.49
C ASN A 59 -7.07 -28.95 -19.71
N VAL A 60 -8.27 -28.81 -20.30
CA VAL A 60 -9.45 -28.29 -19.59
C VAL A 60 -9.87 -29.18 -18.43
N ASN A 61 -9.80 -30.51 -18.57
CA ASN A 61 -10.08 -31.41 -17.45
C ASN A 61 -9.03 -31.30 -16.33
N THR A 62 -7.79 -30.96 -16.66
CA THR A 62 -6.74 -30.65 -15.67
C THR A 62 -7.08 -29.37 -14.93
N ILE A 63 -7.39 -28.29 -15.64
CA ILE A 63 -7.84 -27.02 -15.05
C ILE A 63 -9.05 -27.23 -14.12
N LEU A 64 -10.04 -28.03 -14.52
CA LEU A 64 -11.20 -28.32 -13.67
C LEU A 64 -10.84 -29.04 -12.36
N ALA A 65 -9.83 -29.92 -12.39
CA ALA A 65 -9.32 -30.60 -11.20
C ALA A 65 -8.50 -29.66 -10.31
N ASP A 66 -7.70 -28.78 -10.91
CA ASP A 66 -6.95 -27.75 -10.18
C ASP A 66 -7.88 -26.72 -9.54
N ILE A 67 -8.94 -26.30 -10.24
CA ILE A 67 -9.96 -25.42 -9.65
C ILE A 67 -10.59 -26.06 -8.41
N ALA A 68 -10.96 -27.35 -8.47
CA ALA A 68 -11.50 -28.04 -7.31
C ALA A 68 -10.50 -28.08 -6.14
N THR A 69 -9.23 -28.37 -6.44
CA THR A 69 -8.14 -28.35 -5.44
C THR A 69 -7.96 -26.96 -4.84
N ALA A 70 -7.95 -25.92 -5.68
CA ALA A 70 -7.79 -24.53 -5.25
C ALA A 70 -8.96 -24.06 -4.38
N GLN A 71 -10.20 -24.46 -4.68
CA GLN A 71 -11.37 -24.13 -3.86
C GLN A 71 -11.30 -24.77 -2.47
N ASP A 72 -10.94 -26.06 -2.40
CA ASP A 72 -10.77 -26.77 -1.12
C ASP A 72 -9.61 -26.19 -0.31
N ALA A 73 -8.51 -25.89 -0.98
CA ALA A 73 -7.30 -25.34 -0.37
C ALA A 73 -7.51 -23.90 0.14
N ALA A 74 -8.26 -23.07 -0.58
CA ALA A 74 -8.59 -21.70 -0.19
C ALA A 74 -9.37 -21.63 1.13
N LEU A 75 -10.39 -22.47 1.31
CA LEU A 75 -11.09 -22.53 2.59
C LEU A 75 -10.20 -23.11 3.69
N ALA A 76 -9.39 -24.11 3.36
CA ALA A 76 -8.48 -24.74 4.31
C ALA A 76 -7.39 -23.78 4.83
N SER A 77 -6.83 -22.91 3.99
CA SER A 77 -5.78 -21.96 4.40
C SER A 77 -6.25 -21.02 5.51
N VAL A 78 -7.51 -20.61 5.48
CA VAL A 78 -8.10 -19.69 6.47
C VAL A 78 -8.90 -20.40 7.58
N THR A 79 -8.95 -21.74 7.59
CA THR A 79 -9.68 -22.55 8.59
C THR A 79 -8.80 -23.56 9.34
N GLY A 80 -7.48 -23.37 9.34
CA GLY A 80 -6.55 -24.20 10.10
C GLY A 80 -6.05 -25.45 9.37
N GLY A 81 -6.14 -25.48 8.04
CA GLY A 81 -5.52 -26.48 7.16
C GLY A 81 -6.44 -27.60 6.65
N GLY A 82 -7.61 -27.79 7.25
CA GLY A 82 -8.62 -28.74 6.77
C GLY A 82 -8.07 -30.12 6.40
N ALA A 83 -8.42 -30.61 5.20
CA ALA A 83 -7.98 -31.91 4.68
C ALA A 83 -6.48 -31.97 4.31
N PHE A 84 -5.81 -30.82 4.20
CA PHE A 84 -4.37 -30.72 3.88
C PHE A 84 -3.50 -30.88 5.13
N GLY A 85 -4.09 -30.89 6.32
CA GLY A 85 -3.43 -31.17 7.60
C GLY A 85 -2.70 -29.99 8.23
N SER A 86 -2.45 -28.91 7.50
CA SER A 86 -1.89 -27.65 8.02
C SER A 86 -2.23 -26.48 7.10
N ILE A 87 -2.17 -25.25 7.62
CA ILE A 87 -2.33 -24.02 6.82
C ILE A 87 -1.28 -23.98 5.71
N ALA A 88 -0.01 -24.18 6.04
CA ALA A 88 1.09 -24.19 5.07
C ALA A 88 0.87 -25.18 3.91
N ALA A 89 0.36 -26.40 4.20
CA ALA A 89 0.06 -27.38 3.17
C ALA A 89 -1.14 -26.97 2.30
N ALA A 90 -2.15 -26.33 2.89
CA ALA A 90 -3.28 -25.79 2.15
C ALA A 90 -2.85 -24.62 1.24
N GLU A 91 -2.08 -23.66 1.76
CA GLU A 91 -1.52 -22.54 0.99
C GLU A 91 -0.63 -23.02 -0.16
N ALA A 92 0.24 -24.01 0.08
CA ALA A 92 1.05 -24.59 -0.97
C ALA A 92 0.20 -25.28 -2.06
N ALA A 93 -0.85 -26.02 -1.67
CA ALA A 93 -1.77 -26.64 -2.62
C ALA A 93 -2.56 -25.61 -3.43
N LEU A 94 -3.05 -24.56 -2.77
CA LEU A 94 -3.75 -23.42 -3.36
C LEU A 94 -2.87 -22.75 -4.42
N ARG A 95 -1.66 -22.36 -4.02
CA ARG A 95 -0.67 -21.75 -4.90
C ARG A 95 -0.35 -22.62 -6.10
N ASN A 96 -0.04 -23.90 -5.87
CA ASN A 96 0.34 -24.82 -6.95
C ASN A 96 -0.80 -25.01 -7.96
N ALA A 97 -2.03 -25.21 -7.48
CA ALA A 97 -3.20 -25.34 -8.35
C ALA A 97 -3.44 -24.07 -9.16
N HIS A 98 -3.34 -22.89 -8.53
CA HIS A 98 -3.52 -21.61 -9.22
C HIS A 98 -2.48 -21.38 -10.32
N LEU A 99 -1.20 -21.64 -10.03
CA LEU A 99 -0.12 -21.50 -11.01
C LEU A 99 -0.19 -22.56 -12.12
N ASP A 100 -0.65 -23.79 -11.83
CA ASP A 100 -0.82 -24.81 -12.88
C ASP A 100 -1.95 -24.43 -13.84
N ILE A 101 -3.04 -23.83 -13.36
CA ILE A 101 -4.10 -23.30 -14.23
C ILE A 101 -3.53 -22.25 -15.20
N LEU A 102 -2.80 -21.25 -14.69
CA LEU A 102 -2.16 -20.23 -15.52
C LEU A 102 -1.23 -20.85 -16.56
N LYS A 103 -0.40 -21.80 -16.14
CA LYS A 103 0.54 -22.50 -17.02
C LYS A 103 -0.18 -23.28 -18.11
N VAL A 104 -1.23 -24.04 -17.77
CA VAL A 104 -1.98 -24.84 -18.75
C VAL A 104 -2.66 -23.93 -19.78
N VAL A 105 -3.27 -22.83 -19.34
CA VAL A 105 -3.90 -21.86 -20.26
C VAL A 105 -2.86 -21.21 -21.16
N ASN A 106 -1.76 -20.71 -20.61
CA ASN A 106 -0.76 -19.95 -21.38
C ASN A 106 0.09 -20.84 -22.31
N THR A 107 0.17 -22.15 -22.06
CA THR A 107 0.91 -23.08 -22.93
C THR A 107 0.05 -23.77 -23.99
N ASP A 108 -1.28 -23.84 -23.80
CA ASP A 108 -2.21 -24.33 -24.82
C ASP A 108 -2.65 -23.18 -25.74
N ALA A 109 -2.17 -23.18 -26.99
CA ALA A 109 -2.48 -22.12 -27.94
C ALA A 109 -3.99 -21.92 -28.21
N ASN A 110 -4.82 -22.97 -28.08
CA ASN A 110 -6.26 -22.82 -28.23
C ASN A 110 -6.88 -22.14 -27.01
N LEU A 111 -6.43 -22.50 -25.80
CA LEU A 111 -6.91 -21.86 -24.57
C LEU A 111 -6.44 -20.42 -24.47
N ALA A 112 -5.15 -20.17 -24.72
CA ALA A 112 -4.58 -18.81 -24.76
C ALA A 112 -5.32 -17.94 -25.78
N GLY A 113 -5.62 -18.48 -26.97
CA GLY A 113 -6.41 -17.77 -27.99
C GLY A 113 -7.86 -17.48 -27.59
N GLN A 114 -8.44 -18.25 -26.66
CA GLN A 114 -9.79 -18.04 -26.11
C GLN A 114 -9.80 -17.22 -24.82
N ALA A 115 -8.64 -16.98 -24.19
CA ALA A 115 -8.52 -16.21 -22.96
C ALA A 115 -8.73 -14.70 -23.18
N THR A 116 -8.63 -14.23 -24.42
CA THR A 116 -8.89 -12.83 -24.81
C THR A 116 -10.33 -12.67 -25.28
N ASN A 117 -11.06 -11.73 -24.69
CA ASN A 117 -12.43 -11.42 -25.07
C ASN A 117 -12.50 -10.57 -26.37
N ALA A 118 -13.72 -10.31 -26.85
CA ALA A 118 -13.95 -9.53 -28.09
C ALA A 118 -13.45 -8.07 -28.01
N ASP A 119 -13.30 -7.53 -26.81
CA ASP A 119 -12.79 -6.18 -26.55
C ASP A 119 -11.26 -6.15 -26.43
N GLY A 120 -10.58 -7.30 -26.62
CA GLY A 120 -9.13 -7.43 -26.54
C GLY A 120 -8.58 -7.59 -25.12
N VAL A 121 -9.45 -7.73 -24.12
CA VAL A 121 -9.04 -7.89 -22.72
C VAL A 121 -8.73 -9.36 -22.44
N THR A 122 -7.53 -9.62 -21.92
CA THR A 122 -7.01 -10.98 -21.71
C THR A 122 -7.17 -11.42 -20.26
N GLY A 123 -7.80 -12.58 -20.06
CA GLY A 123 -7.80 -13.30 -18.79
C GLY A 123 -6.59 -14.20 -18.63
N PHE A 124 -6.42 -14.77 -17.44
CA PHE A 124 -5.29 -15.66 -17.10
C PHE A 124 -3.94 -14.96 -17.30
N LEU A 125 -3.86 -13.69 -16.88
CA LEU A 125 -2.62 -12.92 -16.91
C LEU A 125 -1.54 -13.64 -16.11
N GLU A 126 -0.31 -13.56 -16.60
CA GLU A 126 0.84 -14.07 -15.85
C GLU A 126 1.04 -13.25 -14.57
N VAL A 127 1.44 -13.94 -13.52
CA VAL A 127 1.87 -13.31 -12.27
C VAL A 127 3.30 -12.79 -12.40
N PRO A 128 3.77 -11.88 -11.51
CA PRO A 128 5.15 -11.40 -11.51
C PRO A 128 6.16 -12.55 -11.60
N ALA A 129 7.27 -12.38 -12.32
CA ALA A 129 8.22 -13.47 -12.53
C ALA A 129 9.05 -13.75 -11.26
N LEU A 130 9.36 -15.04 -11.03
CA LEU A 130 10.39 -15.43 -10.07
C LEU A 130 11.79 -15.03 -10.57
N LEU A 131 12.73 -14.88 -9.64
CA LEU A 131 14.15 -14.83 -9.98
C LEU A 131 14.58 -16.12 -10.70
N PRO A 132 15.58 -16.04 -11.61
CA PRO A 132 16.07 -17.22 -12.33
C PRO A 132 16.60 -18.31 -11.39
N ASP A 133 16.51 -19.58 -11.82
CA ASP A 133 17.01 -20.73 -11.06
C ASP A 133 18.45 -20.52 -10.56
N GLY A 134 18.65 -20.67 -9.25
CA GLY A 134 19.96 -20.50 -8.60
C GLY A 134 20.35 -19.05 -8.29
N VAL A 135 19.52 -18.07 -8.66
CA VAL A 135 19.63 -16.69 -8.22
C VAL A 135 18.77 -16.49 -6.98
N THR A 136 19.36 -15.87 -5.96
CA THR A 136 18.69 -15.45 -4.72
C THR A 136 18.76 -13.94 -4.58
N ALA A 137 17.97 -13.36 -3.66
CA ALA A 137 18.11 -11.97 -3.24
C ALA A 137 19.58 -11.57 -3.02
N ALA A 138 20.35 -12.40 -2.32
CA ALA A 138 21.75 -12.15 -2.01
C ALA A 138 22.63 -11.99 -3.27
N THR A 139 22.38 -12.80 -4.30
CA THR A 139 23.20 -12.85 -5.53
C THR A 139 22.66 -12.03 -6.68
N ALA A 140 21.40 -11.59 -6.63
CA ALA A 140 20.78 -10.76 -7.66
C ALA A 140 21.49 -9.41 -7.81
N ALA A 141 21.46 -8.84 -9.02
CA ALA A 141 21.94 -7.48 -9.26
C ALA A 141 21.04 -6.45 -8.55
N LYS A 142 21.63 -5.33 -8.10
CA LYS A 142 20.97 -4.29 -7.26
C LYS A 142 21.48 -2.87 -7.58
N GLY A 143 22.04 -2.68 -8.77
CA GLY A 143 22.66 -1.43 -9.19
C GLY A 143 21.65 -0.40 -9.70
N THR A 144 20.43 -0.81 -10.04
CA THR A 144 19.35 0.07 -10.52
C THR A 144 18.02 -0.26 -9.85
N LEU A 145 17.05 0.67 -9.93
CA LEU A 145 15.69 0.43 -9.45
C LEU A 145 15.01 -0.73 -10.19
N ALA A 146 15.24 -0.85 -11.51
CA ALA A 146 14.70 -1.95 -12.30
C ALA A 146 15.22 -3.32 -11.86
N GLU A 147 16.50 -3.42 -11.48
CA GLU A 147 17.09 -4.65 -10.95
C GLU A 147 16.52 -5.02 -9.57
N LEU A 148 16.34 -4.02 -8.69
CA LEU A 148 15.61 -4.22 -7.42
C LEU A 148 14.19 -4.70 -7.69
N GLY A 149 13.52 -4.16 -8.72
CA GLY A 149 12.18 -4.57 -9.10
C GLY A 149 12.06 -6.05 -9.52
N LEU A 150 13.16 -6.70 -9.92
CA LEU A 150 13.14 -8.16 -10.16
C LEU A 150 13.10 -8.96 -8.85
N ILE A 151 13.72 -8.44 -7.78
CA ILE A 151 13.62 -9.02 -6.43
C ILE A 151 12.21 -8.80 -5.88
N PHE A 152 11.63 -7.61 -6.12
CA PHE A 152 10.23 -7.33 -5.77
C PHE A 152 9.27 -8.30 -6.47
N ASN A 153 9.46 -8.54 -7.77
CA ASN A 153 8.65 -9.52 -8.50
C ASN A 153 8.76 -10.94 -7.91
N ASP A 154 9.94 -11.36 -7.44
CA ASP A 154 10.11 -12.66 -6.78
C ASP A 154 9.32 -12.74 -5.48
N ALA A 155 9.42 -11.71 -4.63
CA ALA A 155 8.64 -11.60 -3.40
C ALA A 155 7.13 -11.60 -3.67
N ALA A 156 6.67 -10.75 -4.59
CA ALA A 156 5.28 -10.62 -5.01
C ALA A 156 4.73 -11.95 -5.54
N ASN A 157 5.51 -12.66 -6.36
CA ASN A 157 5.13 -13.99 -6.82
C ASN A 157 5.04 -14.96 -5.65
N ARG A 158 6.03 -15.02 -4.75
CA ARG A 158 6.09 -15.97 -3.62
C ARG A 158 4.98 -15.77 -2.58
N LEU A 159 4.43 -14.57 -2.50
CA LEU A 159 3.29 -14.22 -1.64
C LEU A 159 1.95 -14.79 -2.13
N LEU A 160 1.84 -15.22 -3.40
CA LEU A 160 0.61 -15.84 -3.87
C LEU A 160 0.31 -17.09 -3.06
N GLY A 161 -0.86 -17.08 -2.41
CA GLY A 161 -1.30 -18.16 -1.55
C GLY A 161 -0.94 -17.98 -0.07
N GLY A 162 -0.23 -16.91 0.31
CA GLY A 162 0.08 -16.57 1.69
C GLY A 162 1.50 -16.89 2.13
N VAL A 163 1.78 -16.58 3.41
CA VAL A 163 3.10 -16.72 4.05
C VAL A 163 3.07 -17.87 5.04
N ASN A 164 4.04 -18.77 4.92
CA ASN A 164 4.22 -19.92 5.80
C ASN A 164 5.69 -20.30 5.97
N ASP A 165 5.94 -21.28 6.84
CA ASP A 165 7.27 -21.79 7.19
C ASP A 165 8.15 -22.19 5.98
N SER A 166 7.54 -22.49 4.81
CA SER A 166 8.29 -22.90 3.62
C SER A 166 8.78 -21.74 2.75
N ASN A 167 8.11 -20.59 2.78
CA ASN A 167 8.44 -19.42 1.93
C ASN A 167 8.89 -18.19 2.73
N VAL A 168 8.55 -18.10 4.03
CA VAL A 168 8.76 -16.91 4.86
C VAL A 168 10.18 -16.37 4.79
N ASN A 169 11.19 -17.23 4.96
CA ASN A 169 12.59 -16.79 4.96
C ASN A 169 13.02 -16.22 3.61
N VAL A 170 12.53 -16.78 2.50
CA VAL A 170 12.91 -16.30 1.17
C VAL A 170 12.26 -14.95 0.88
N ILE A 171 10.99 -14.79 1.26
CA ILE A 171 10.29 -13.50 1.12
C ILE A 171 10.98 -12.44 1.98
N GLN A 172 11.36 -12.77 3.23
CA GLN A 172 12.11 -11.85 4.09
C GLN A 172 13.48 -11.49 3.51
N ASP A 173 14.23 -12.46 2.97
CA ASP A 173 15.50 -12.21 2.30
C ASP A 173 15.34 -11.26 1.09
N ASP A 174 14.25 -11.42 0.32
CA ASP A 174 13.93 -10.54 -0.80
C ASP A 174 13.60 -9.11 -0.31
N VAL A 175 12.72 -8.98 0.69
CA VAL A 175 12.30 -7.69 1.28
C VAL A 175 13.49 -6.96 1.92
N ASP A 176 14.34 -7.66 2.68
CA ASP A 176 15.54 -7.09 3.28
C ASP A 176 16.53 -6.61 2.21
N ALA A 177 16.67 -7.36 1.11
CA ALA A 177 17.51 -6.95 -0.02
C ALA A 177 16.96 -5.72 -0.75
N LEU A 178 15.63 -5.59 -0.85
CA LEU A 178 14.96 -4.41 -1.40
C LEU A 178 15.20 -3.18 -0.51
N ILE A 179 14.97 -3.29 0.80
CA ILE A 179 15.20 -2.21 1.77
C ILE A 179 16.66 -1.74 1.69
N ALA A 180 17.62 -2.66 1.80
CA ALA A 180 19.04 -2.34 1.76
C ALA A 180 19.45 -1.74 0.40
N GLY A 181 18.95 -2.32 -0.69
CA GLY A 181 19.24 -1.89 -2.05
C GLY A 181 18.70 -0.50 -2.36
N LEU A 182 17.45 -0.21 -1.99
CA LEU A 182 16.81 1.08 -2.24
C LEU A 182 17.46 2.19 -1.39
N ASN A 183 17.79 1.92 -0.12
CA ASN A 183 18.58 2.82 0.71
C ASN A 183 19.93 3.16 0.05
N ALA A 184 20.66 2.15 -0.44
CA ALA A 184 21.94 2.35 -1.11
C ALA A 184 21.78 3.15 -2.42
N LEU A 185 20.71 2.89 -3.19
CA LEU A 185 20.44 3.54 -4.46
C LEU A 185 20.09 5.02 -4.28
N VAL A 186 19.24 5.35 -3.29
CA VAL A 186 18.88 6.71 -2.91
C VAL A 186 20.12 7.49 -2.46
N ALA A 187 20.95 6.89 -1.59
CA ALA A 187 22.18 7.53 -1.11
C ALA A 187 23.21 7.77 -2.23
N ALA A 188 23.32 6.84 -3.18
CA ALA A 188 24.25 6.95 -4.30
C ALA A 188 23.79 7.96 -5.38
N ASN A 189 22.48 8.21 -5.50
CA ASN A 189 21.90 9.03 -6.57
C ASN A 189 20.98 10.15 -6.03
N PRO A 190 21.45 11.03 -5.14
CA PRO A 190 20.60 12.00 -4.45
C PRO A 190 19.88 13.00 -5.36
N LEU A 191 20.38 13.21 -6.59
CA LEU A 191 19.71 14.05 -7.58
C LEU A 191 18.53 13.34 -8.27
N GLN A 192 18.60 12.02 -8.45
CA GLN A 192 17.52 11.23 -9.04
C GLN A 192 16.36 11.06 -8.05
N PHE A 193 16.68 10.99 -6.76
CA PHE A 193 15.73 10.88 -5.65
C PHE A 193 15.52 12.21 -4.93
N GLY A 194 15.64 13.33 -5.64
CA GLY A 194 15.34 14.65 -5.09
C GLY A 194 13.83 14.93 -5.04
N GLY A 195 13.40 15.81 -4.14
CA GLY A 195 11.99 16.25 -4.06
C GLY A 195 11.02 15.10 -3.79
N LEU A 196 9.89 15.09 -4.50
CA LEU A 196 8.79 14.13 -4.31
C LEU A 196 9.23 12.67 -4.55
N THR A 197 10.06 12.42 -5.56
CA THR A 197 10.61 11.08 -5.82
C THR A 197 11.41 10.52 -4.65
N GLY A 198 12.08 11.38 -3.87
CA GLY A 198 12.75 10.98 -2.63
C GLY A 198 11.81 10.70 -1.46
N VAL A 199 10.64 11.36 -1.42
CA VAL A 199 9.57 11.07 -0.46
C VAL A 199 8.98 9.69 -0.78
N HIS A 200 8.61 9.46 -2.05
CA HIS A 200 8.09 8.18 -2.53
C HIS A 200 9.06 7.00 -2.31
N ALA A 201 10.35 7.20 -2.60
CA ALA A 201 11.33 6.15 -2.34
C ALA A 201 11.47 5.81 -0.84
N LEU A 202 11.30 6.79 0.06
CA LEU A 202 11.27 6.52 1.50
C LEU A 202 9.99 5.78 1.89
N ALA A 203 8.83 6.19 1.38
CA ALA A 203 7.57 5.49 1.62
C ALA A 203 7.63 4.01 1.20
N ILE A 204 8.24 3.70 0.03
CA ILE A 204 8.47 2.31 -0.39
C ILE A 204 9.37 1.55 0.61
N ILE A 205 10.44 2.18 1.11
CA ILE A 205 11.33 1.55 2.11
C ILE A 205 10.57 1.23 3.40
N ASP A 206 9.74 2.17 3.85
CA ASP A 206 8.99 2.05 5.09
C ASP A 206 7.86 1.01 4.97
N GLN A 207 7.15 0.96 3.83
CA GLN A 207 6.17 -0.09 3.53
C GLN A 207 6.82 -1.47 3.38
N LEU A 208 8.01 -1.59 2.78
CA LEU A 208 8.76 -2.85 2.80
C LEU A 208 9.14 -3.28 4.23
N ALA A 209 9.47 -2.33 5.11
CA ALA A 209 9.70 -2.64 6.51
C ALA A 209 8.40 -3.09 7.21
N LEU A 210 7.25 -2.55 6.81
CA LEU A 210 5.94 -2.96 7.29
C LEU A 210 5.57 -4.38 6.84
N VAL A 211 5.86 -4.74 5.59
CA VAL A 211 5.75 -6.13 5.09
C VAL A 211 6.49 -7.10 6.02
N ASN A 212 7.72 -6.76 6.42
CA ASN A 212 8.48 -7.57 7.38
C ASN A 212 7.80 -7.64 8.76
N THR A 213 7.21 -6.54 9.25
CA THR A 213 6.41 -6.54 10.49
C THR A 213 5.22 -7.50 10.37
N HIS A 214 4.45 -7.41 9.28
CA HIS A 214 3.32 -8.28 9.01
C HIS A 214 3.75 -9.74 8.93
N ILE A 215 4.75 -10.07 8.11
CA ILE A 215 5.27 -11.43 7.96
C ILE A 215 5.69 -12.04 9.31
N ASN A 216 6.38 -11.29 10.16
CA ASN A 216 6.78 -11.77 11.48
C ASN A 216 5.59 -11.99 12.43
N GLY A 217 4.47 -11.29 12.21
CA GLY A 217 3.20 -11.45 12.92
C GLY A 217 2.22 -12.44 12.28
N ALA A 218 2.59 -13.11 11.18
CA ALA A 218 1.68 -13.89 10.33
C ALA A 218 1.04 -15.11 11.01
N ALA A 219 1.73 -15.72 11.97
CA ALA A 219 1.32 -17.01 12.53
C ALA A 219 -0.06 -16.93 13.22
N GLY A 220 -1.10 -17.40 12.53
CA GLY A 220 -2.48 -17.44 13.04
C GLY A 220 -3.25 -16.12 12.90
N ASN A 221 -2.68 -15.09 12.25
CA ASN A 221 -3.41 -13.88 11.92
C ASN A 221 -4.25 -14.11 10.65
N VAL A 222 -5.57 -14.00 10.77
CA VAL A 222 -6.51 -14.26 9.66
C VAL A 222 -6.67 -13.08 8.71
N ASP A 223 -6.14 -11.92 9.08
CA ASP A 223 -6.26 -10.66 8.35
C ASP A 223 -4.97 -10.29 7.62
N ILE A 224 -3.87 -11.00 7.88
CA ILE A 224 -2.56 -10.67 7.29
C ILE A 224 -2.56 -10.68 5.77
N GLY A 225 -3.34 -11.58 5.15
CA GLY A 225 -3.45 -11.62 3.69
C GLY A 225 -3.95 -10.29 3.13
N ARG A 226 -4.80 -9.56 3.88
CA ARG A 226 -5.24 -8.22 3.51
C ARG A 226 -4.10 -7.21 3.63
N ALA A 227 -3.41 -7.18 4.76
CA ALA A 227 -2.34 -6.22 5.00
C ALA A 227 -1.18 -6.35 4.00
N LEU A 228 -0.76 -7.59 3.71
CA LEU A 228 0.30 -7.85 2.72
C LEU A 228 -0.12 -7.52 1.29
N ASN A 229 -1.41 -7.68 0.98
CA ASN A 229 -1.94 -7.28 -0.32
C ASN A 229 -1.86 -5.76 -0.47
N ASP A 230 -2.33 -5.01 0.52
CA ASP A 230 -2.29 -3.55 0.51
C ASP A 230 -0.83 -3.06 0.40
N ASP A 231 0.07 -3.48 1.31
CA ASP A 231 1.49 -3.07 1.27
C ASP A 231 2.14 -3.22 -0.12
N PHE A 232 1.90 -4.33 -0.83
CA PHE A 232 2.51 -4.58 -2.14
C PHE A 232 1.90 -3.73 -3.24
N LEU A 233 0.62 -3.43 -3.16
CA LEU A 233 -0.06 -2.60 -4.15
C LEU A 233 0.35 -1.16 -4.05
N ASP A 234 0.49 -0.67 -2.84
CA ASP A 234 0.90 0.70 -2.60
C ASP A 234 2.29 0.93 -3.15
N ILE A 235 3.19 -0.03 -2.93
CA ILE A 235 4.52 0.00 -3.51
C ILE A 235 4.45 0.04 -5.04
N ILE A 236 3.59 -0.78 -5.66
CA ILE A 236 3.38 -0.78 -7.12
C ILE A 236 2.83 0.59 -7.59
N ASP A 237 1.85 1.13 -6.89
CA ASP A 237 1.16 2.37 -7.24
C ASP A 237 2.04 3.60 -7.02
N ILE A 238 2.88 3.61 -5.99
CA ILE A 238 3.90 4.63 -5.77
C ILE A 238 4.92 4.60 -6.91
N VAL A 239 5.41 3.41 -7.29
CA VAL A 239 6.37 3.27 -8.41
C VAL A 239 5.75 3.69 -9.74
N ALA A 240 4.50 3.28 -10.01
CA ALA A 240 3.81 3.58 -11.26
C ALA A 240 3.34 5.05 -11.34
N GLY A 241 2.92 5.63 -10.21
CA GLY A 241 2.44 7.00 -10.09
C GLY A 241 3.55 8.04 -10.14
N ASP A 242 4.76 7.74 -9.65
CA ASP A 242 5.90 8.63 -9.79
C ASP A 242 6.58 8.45 -11.15
N THR A 243 6.52 9.48 -11.99
CA THR A 243 7.10 9.44 -13.35
C THR A 243 8.60 9.10 -13.34
N ASN A 244 9.37 9.54 -12.35
CA ASN A 244 10.79 9.21 -12.26
C ASN A 244 10.99 7.76 -11.82
N LEU A 245 10.27 7.28 -10.80
CA LEU A 245 10.33 5.87 -10.37
C LEU A 245 9.89 4.94 -11.50
N ALA A 246 8.79 5.23 -12.20
CA ALA A 246 8.30 4.44 -13.32
C ALA A 246 9.36 4.33 -14.44
N ASN A 247 10.02 5.43 -14.78
CA ASN A 247 11.12 5.43 -15.74
C ASN A 247 12.35 4.65 -15.23
N MET A 248 12.65 4.75 -13.94
CA MET A 248 13.76 4.02 -13.31
C MET A 248 13.49 2.51 -13.21
N ALA A 249 12.23 2.10 -13.01
CA ALA A 249 11.77 0.72 -12.92
C ALA A 249 11.88 -0.04 -14.25
N GLN A 250 11.93 0.68 -15.37
CA GLN A 250 12.03 0.12 -16.73
C GLN A 250 13.44 0.24 -17.34
N GLN A 251 14.43 0.67 -16.55
CA GLN A 251 15.80 0.85 -17.03
C GLN A 251 16.38 -0.44 -17.62
N ASN A 252 17.16 -0.29 -18.70
CA ASN A 252 17.81 -1.38 -19.42
C ASN A 252 16.85 -2.42 -20.02
N GLY A 253 15.56 -2.08 -20.18
CA GLY A 253 14.55 -3.00 -20.72
C GLY A 253 14.17 -4.12 -19.75
N LEU A 254 14.49 -3.98 -18.47
CA LEU A 254 14.00 -4.84 -17.41
C LEU A 254 12.59 -4.41 -17.03
N ASN A 255 11.74 -5.37 -16.67
CA ASN A 255 10.38 -5.13 -16.21
C ASN A 255 10.26 -5.58 -14.74
N GLY A 256 10.91 -4.83 -13.85
CA GLY A 256 10.71 -4.98 -12.39
C GLY A 256 9.46 -4.24 -11.93
N TRP A 257 9.03 -4.43 -10.68
CA TRP A 257 7.85 -3.76 -10.10
C TRP A 257 6.58 -4.01 -10.92
N THR A 258 6.44 -5.25 -11.38
CA THR A 258 5.32 -5.65 -12.24
C THR A 258 4.03 -5.57 -11.45
N GLY A 259 3.11 -4.72 -11.92
CA GLY A 259 1.77 -4.64 -11.38
C GLY A 259 1.00 -5.94 -11.60
N PHE A 260 0.05 -6.19 -10.71
CA PHE A 260 -0.91 -7.25 -10.89
C PHE A 260 -2.04 -6.81 -11.83
N GLY A 261 -2.83 -7.75 -12.33
CA GLY A 261 -3.98 -7.42 -13.18
C GLY A 261 -5.07 -6.71 -12.37
N ASP A 262 -5.68 -5.66 -12.92
CA ASP A 262 -6.76 -4.94 -12.23
C ASP A 262 -7.94 -5.85 -11.88
N PHE A 263 -8.58 -5.57 -10.74
CA PHE A 263 -9.89 -6.15 -10.43
C PHE A 263 -10.89 -5.80 -11.55
N LEU A 264 -11.78 -6.74 -11.83
CA LEU A 264 -12.90 -6.51 -12.74
C LEU A 264 -13.86 -5.43 -12.23
N ASN A 265 -14.02 -5.38 -10.91
CA ASN A 265 -14.80 -4.38 -10.21
C ASN A 265 -13.89 -3.77 -9.12
N PRO A 266 -13.80 -2.44 -9.00
CA PRO A 266 -13.02 -1.82 -7.94
C PRO A 266 -13.40 -2.35 -6.56
N THR A 267 -12.45 -2.46 -5.62
CA THR A 267 -12.81 -2.78 -4.24
C THR A 267 -13.74 -1.69 -3.72
N PRO A 268 -14.80 -2.07 -2.99
CA PRO A 268 -15.65 -1.10 -2.35
C PRO A 268 -14.84 -0.19 -1.43
N ALA A 269 -15.17 1.11 -1.41
CA ALA A 269 -14.65 2.02 -0.40
C ALA A 269 -15.07 1.56 1.01
N TYR A 270 -14.22 1.80 2.01
CA TYR A 270 -14.43 1.39 3.39
C TYR A 270 -15.53 2.22 4.05
N GLN A 271 -16.59 1.58 4.50
CA GLN A 271 -17.69 2.21 5.23
C GLN A 271 -17.28 2.48 6.68
N ASP A 272 -17.15 3.77 7.01
CA ASP A 272 -16.77 4.19 8.35
C ASP A 272 -17.88 3.98 9.37
N ASN A 273 -17.49 3.72 10.61
CA ASN A 273 -18.31 4.02 11.78
C ASN A 273 -18.16 5.49 12.21
N GLN A 274 -18.88 5.92 13.25
CA GLN A 274 -18.85 7.32 13.71
C GLN A 274 -17.45 7.78 14.14
N ALA A 275 -16.71 6.96 14.89
CA ALA A 275 -15.38 7.32 15.36
C ALA A 275 -14.36 7.41 14.22
N GLN A 276 -14.44 6.48 13.26
CA GLN A 276 -13.65 6.50 12.02
C GLN A 276 -13.97 7.74 11.19
N THR A 277 -15.24 8.13 11.12
CA THR A 277 -15.64 9.35 10.39
C THR A 277 -15.02 10.62 10.99
N GLU A 278 -15.05 10.73 12.31
CA GLU A 278 -14.44 11.86 13.02
C GLU A 278 -12.91 11.83 12.92
N PHE A 279 -12.32 10.64 12.97
CA PHE A 279 -10.90 10.41 12.79
C PHE A 279 -10.42 10.85 11.40
N TRP A 280 -11.05 10.40 10.32
CA TRP A 280 -10.66 10.81 8.97
C TRP A 280 -10.88 12.30 8.73
N GLY A 281 -11.95 12.87 9.29
CA GLY A 281 -12.16 14.31 9.33
C GLY A 281 -10.99 15.06 9.97
N MET A 282 -10.43 14.53 11.06
CA MET A 282 -9.25 15.07 11.76
C MET A 282 -7.96 14.84 10.98
N PHE A 283 -7.74 13.63 10.46
CA PHE A 283 -6.57 13.24 9.68
C PHE A 283 -6.38 14.20 8.50
N ILE A 284 -7.40 14.33 7.66
CA ILE A 284 -7.38 15.20 6.48
C ILE A 284 -7.13 16.65 6.87
N ALA A 285 -7.85 17.15 7.88
CA ALA A 285 -7.71 18.54 8.32
C ALA A 285 -6.29 18.83 8.85
N LYS A 286 -5.72 17.93 9.66
CA LYS A 286 -4.39 18.10 10.24
C LYS A 286 -3.29 17.94 9.19
N SER A 287 -3.37 16.96 8.29
CA SER A 287 -2.44 16.81 7.17
C SER A 287 -2.33 18.11 6.36
N ASN A 288 -3.48 18.68 5.98
CA ASN A 288 -3.53 19.92 5.21
C ASN A 288 -3.01 21.14 5.99
N ALA A 289 -3.45 21.30 7.26
CA ALA A 289 -3.09 22.45 8.07
C ALA A 289 -1.60 22.43 8.48
N LEU A 290 -1.08 21.27 8.89
CA LEU A 290 0.31 21.13 9.31
C LEU A 290 1.28 21.21 8.12
N GLY A 291 0.92 20.67 6.96
CA GLY A 291 1.69 20.85 5.72
C GLY A 291 1.83 22.34 5.35
N GLN A 292 0.73 23.10 5.36
CA GLN A 292 0.75 24.55 5.10
C GLN A 292 1.57 25.32 6.15
N ALA A 293 1.45 24.94 7.43
CA ALA A 293 2.24 25.53 8.51
C ALA A 293 3.74 25.26 8.33
N ALA A 294 4.11 24.05 7.91
CA ALA A 294 5.50 23.68 7.64
C ALA A 294 6.10 24.52 6.49
N ILE A 295 5.40 24.62 5.36
CA ILE A 295 5.79 25.45 4.23
C ILE A 295 5.98 26.91 4.68
N SER A 296 5.05 27.44 5.45
CA SER A 296 5.10 28.82 5.95
C SER A 296 6.31 29.06 6.86
N ALA A 297 6.55 28.15 7.81
CA ALA A 297 7.64 28.24 8.77
C ALA A 297 9.03 28.21 8.08
N VAL A 298 9.24 27.27 7.16
CA VAL A 298 10.54 27.16 6.45
C VAL A 298 10.75 28.33 5.48
N ASN A 299 9.69 28.85 4.85
CA ASN A 299 9.80 30.00 3.96
C ASN A 299 10.21 31.26 4.68
N ALA A 300 9.67 31.48 5.88
CA ALA A 300 10.02 32.59 6.76
C ALA A 300 11.41 32.43 7.42
N GLY A 301 11.95 31.21 7.45
CA GLY A 301 13.15 30.91 8.24
C GLY A 301 12.90 31.03 9.75
N ASP A 302 11.66 30.83 10.19
CA ASP A 302 11.25 31.00 11.59
C ASP A 302 11.49 29.72 12.37
N ALA A 303 12.59 29.70 13.13
CA ALA A 303 12.99 28.55 13.94
C ALA A 303 11.98 28.21 15.04
N ALA A 304 11.27 29.19 15.60
CA ALA A 304 10.26 28.94 16.62
C ALA A 304 9.02 28.29 16.01
N ALA A 305 8.58 28.77 14.84
CA ALA A 305 7.49 28.15 14.10
C ALA A 305 7.84 26.72 13.64
N MET A 306 9.05 26.49 13.13
CA MET A 306 9.50 25.14 12.73
C MET A 306 9.54 24.17 13.93
N ALA A 307 9.97 24.63 15.10
CA ALA A 307 9.95 23.82 16.32
C ALA A 307 8.53 23.49 16.79
N GLN A 308 7.60 24.45 16.69
CA GLN A 308 6.19 24.22 17.02
C GLN A 308 5.56 23.20 16.06
N VAL A 309 5.72 23.39 14.75
CA VAL A 309 5.22 22.46 13.72
C VAL A 309 5.81 21.07 13.91
N THR A 310 7.09 20.96 14.26
CA THR A 310 7.73 19.67 14.60
C THR A 310 7.01 18.97 15.75
N ALA A 311 6.70 19.68 16.84
CA ALA A 311 5.99 19.10 17.98
C ALA A 311 4.56 18.65 17.60
N ASP A 312 3.87 19.46 16.79
CA ASP A 312 2.50 19.16 16.34
C ASP A 312 2.46 17.96 15.39
N LEU A 313 3.43 17.83 14.46
CA LEU A 313 3.57 16.66 13.59
C LEU A 313 3.86 15.39 14.37
N MET A 314 4.75 15.44 15.36
CA MET A 314 5.06 14.26 16.19
C MET A 314 3.86 13.83 17.06
N THR A 315 3.07 14.80 17.53
CA THR A 315 1.81 14.50 18.25
C THR A 315 0.80 13.89 17.29
N PHE A 316 0.62 14.49 16.10
CA PHE A 316 -0.29 13.97 15.08
C PHE A 316 0.05 12.53 14.69
N LYS A 317 1.32 12.24 14.39
CA LYS A 317 1.78 10.87 14.10
C LYS A 317 1.42 9.89 15.20
N LYS A 318 1.65 10.28 16.47
CA LYS A 318 1.30 9.44 17.61
C LYS A 318 -0.21 9.21 17.71
N ASP A 319 -1.01 10.27 17.59
CA ASP A 319 -2.47 10.18 17.72
C ASP A 319 -3.05 9.23 16.65
N VAL A 320 -2.53 9.26 15.42
CA VAL A 320 -3.02 8.38 14.35
C VAL A 320 -2.63 6.92 14.58
N THR A 321 -1.39 6.66 15.00
CA THR A 321 -0.93 5.31 15.33
C THR A 321 -1.71 4.71 16.51
N ASP A 322 -1.99 5.51 17.53
CA ASP A 322 -2.76 5.06 18.69
C ASP A 322 -4.22 4.76 18.30
N PHE A 323 -4.82 5.56 17.42
CA PHE A 323 -6.19 5.33 16.94
C PHE A 323 -6.29 4.04 16.13
N ASP A 324 -5.35 3.84 15.21
CA ASP A 324 -5.29 2.68 14.32
C ASP A 324 -5.17 1.37 15.11
N ALA A 325 -4.19 1.30 16.03
CA ALA A 325 -4.03 0.18 16.94
C ALA A 325 -5.25 -0.07 17.85
N ALA A 326 -6.03 0.98 18.16
CA ALA A 326 -7.26 0.86 18.94
C ALA A 326 -8.45 0.34 18.11
N GLN A 327 -8.45 0.51 16.79
CA GLN A 327 -9.46 -0.11 15.93
C GLN A 327 -9.22 -1.61 15.78
N GLY A 328 -7.97 -2.00 15.49
CA GLY A 328 -7.61 -3.39 15.23
C GLY A 328 -8.34 -3.99 14.01
N GLY A 329 -8.28 -5.32 13.90
CA GLY A 329 -9.01 -6.08 12.89
C GLY A 329 -8.74 -5.61 11.46
N ILE A 330 -9.80 -5.54 10.65
CA ILE A 330 -9.71 -5.21 9.24
C ILE A 330 -9.47 -3.72 8.99
N PHE A 331 -9.85 -2.84 9.92
CA PHE A 331 -9.46 -1.44 9.82
C PHE A 331 -7.93 -1.32 9.89
N GLN A 332 -7.34 -1.87 10.96
CA GLN A 332 -5.90 -1.77 11.15
C GLN A 332 -5.13 -2.45 10.00
N ALA A 333 -5.57 -3.65 9.58
CA ALA A 333 -4.95 -4.37 8.47
C ALA A 333 -5.01 -3.63 7.12
N ARG A 334 -5.83 -2.58 6.98
CA ARG A 334 -5.92 -1.76 5.76
C ARG A 334 -5.14 -0.46 5.80
N PHE A 335 -4.89 0.05 7.01
CA PHE A 335 -4.44 1.41 7.20
C PHE A 335 -3.13 1.49 8.01
N ASP A 336 -2.54 0.36 8.45
CA ASP A 336 -1.21 0.33 9.09
C ASP A 336 -0.14 1.00 8.19
N ASN A 337 -0.18 0.74 6.89
CA ASN A 337 0.60 1.37 5.82
C ASN A 337 0.44 2.90 5.74
N GLU A 338 -0.70 3.47 6.16
CA GLU A 338 -0.89 4.92 6.26
C GLU A 338 -0.56 5.48 7.65
N LEU A 339 -0.82 4.70 8.71
CA LEU A 339 -0.98 5.21 10.08
C LEU A 339 0.06 4.67 11.09
N LEU A 340 0.77 3.57 10.78
CA LEU A 340 1.68 2.87 11.71
C LEU A 340 3.04 3.55 11.86
N GLY A 341 3.04 4.68 12.55
CA GLY A 341 4.21 5.30 13.12
C GLY A 341 5.24 5.72 12.07
N ASP A 342 6.48 5.26 12.23
CA ASP A 342 7.57 5.57 11.30
C ASP A 342 7.54 4.73 10.03
N GLN A 343 6.78 3.62 10.01
CA GLN A 343 6.73 2.69 8.87
C GLN A 343 5.63 3.04 7.86
N SER A 344 4.92 4.15 8.09
CA SER A 344 3.76 4.53 7.30
C SER A 344 4.05 5.65 6.32
N THR A 345 3.17 5.84 5.34
CA THR A 345 3.23 6.95 4.38
C THR A 345 3.27 8.30 5.10
N LEU A 346 2.43 8.50 6.14
CA LEU A 346 2.50 9.70 6.98
C LEU A 346 3.85 9.83 7.70
N GLY A 347 4.39 8.73 8.21
CA GLY A 347 5.71 8.68 8.83
C GLY A 347 6.81 9.22 7.91
N ALA A 348 6.85 8.74 6.66
CA ALA A 348 7.79 9.17 5.63
C ALA A 348 7.66 10.67 5.31
N GLU A 349 6.44 11.16 5.13
CA GLU A 349 6.16 12.58 4.86
C GLU A 349 6.66 13.48 6.01
N ILE A 350 6.35 13.11 7.25
CA ILE A 350 6.80 13.83 8.44
C ILE A 350 8.33 13.83 8.49
N ALA A 351 8.97 12.67 8.29
CA ALA A 351 10.43 12.57 8.29
C ALA A 351 11.07 13.51 7.26
N LYS A 352 10.49 13.63 6.06
CA LYS A 352 10.97 14.54 5.01
C LYS A 352 10.72 16.02 5.30
N ILE A 353 9.61 16.38 5.96
CA ILE A 353 9.42 17.75 6.47
C ILE A 353 10.53 18.09 7.48
N LEU A 354 10.80 17.19 8.43
CA LEU A 354 11.83 17.40 9.46
C LEU A 354 13.24 17.49 8.86
N GLU A 355 13.56 16.64 7.87
CA GLU A 355 14.80 16.73 7.10
C GLU A 355 14.91 18.11 6.42
N GLY A 356 13.83 18.55 5.77
CA GLY A 356 13.77 19.86 5.11
C GLY A 356 13.97 21.04 6.07
N PHE A 357 13.45 20.98 7.29
CA PHE A 357 13.74 21.97 8.34
C PHE A 357 15.21 21.97 8.75
N GLN A 358 15.80 20.78 8.95
CA GLN A 358 17.20 20.65 9.36
C GLN A 358 18.18 21.17 8.31
N THR A 359 17.89 20.94 7.02
CA THR A 359 18.75 21.36 5.91
C THR A 359 18.39 22.73 5.34
N GLY A 360 17.27 23.33 5.75
CA GLY A 360 16.69 24.52 5.13
C GLY A 360 16.18 24.29 3.70
N ASN A 361 15.89 23.04 3.33
CA ASN A 361 15.43 22.68 1.98
C ASN A 361 13.93 22.91 1.84
N LYS A 362 13.57 24.11 1.36
CA LYS A 362 12.18 24.53 1.15
C LYS A 362 11.42 23.65 0.15
N ALA A 363 12.10 23.20 -0.90
CA ALA A 363 11.48 22.35 -1.92
C ALA A 363 11.12 20.97 -1.37
N LEU A 364 11.96 20.43 -0.49
CA LEU A 364 11.67 19.16 0.20
C LEU A 364 10.47 19.28 1.15
N VAL A 365 10.42 20.36 1.95
CA VAL A 365 9.25 20.61 2.82
C VAL A 365 7.97 20.75 2.01
N ALA A 366 8.00 21.48 0.89
CA ALA A 366 6.84 21.62 0.01
C ALA A 366 6.43 20.27 -0.59
N ALA A 367 7.36 19.50 -1.14
CA ALA A 367 7.06 18.19 -1.72
C ALA A 367 6.47 17.21 -0.69
N ALA A 368 7.01 17.18 0.53
CA ALA A 368 6.50 16.32 1.59
C ALA A 368 5.12 16.78 2.11
N ALA A 369 4.87 18.09 2.19
CA ALA A 369 3.55 18.62 2.53
C ALA A 369 2.51 18.36 1.43
N ASP A 370 2.90 18.46 0.15
CA ASP A 370 2.04 18.11 -0.98
C ASP A 370 1.72 16.61 -0.98
N GLN A 371 2.68 15.76 -0.62
CA GLN A 371 2.42 14.32 -0.46
C GLN A 371 1.48 14.03 0.72
N MET A 372 1.67 14.70 1.86
CA MET A 372 0.78 14.58 3.02
C MET A 372 -0.66 14.98 2.72
N HIS A 373 -0.86 15.98 1.86
CA HIS A 373 -2.17 16.31 1.32
C HIS A 373 -2.72 15.23 0.39
N GLN A 374 -1.89 14.69 -0.52
CA GLN A 374 -2.31 13.64 -1.46
C GLN A 374 -2.70 12.35 -0.74
N ASN A 375 -1.92 11.92 0.25
CA ASN A 375 -2.23 10.79 1.12
C ASN A 375 -3.56 11.00 1.87
N ALA A 376 -3.77 12.19 2.45
CA ALA A 376 -5.06 12.54 3.04
C ALA A 376 -6.23 12.51 2.05
N ALA A 377 -6.02 13.00 0.83
CA ALA A 377 -7.06 13.00 -0.19
C ALA A 377 -7.40 11.59 -0.66
N ASP A 378 -6.39 10.74 -0.76
CA ASP A 378 -6.52 9.36 -1.14
C ASP A 378 -7.32 8.56 -0.10
N VAL A 379 -6.90 8.58 1.17
CA VAL A 379 -7.66 7.91 2.23
C VAL A 379 -9.09 8.44 2.34
N GLY A 380 -9.27 9.76 2.17
CA GLY A 380 -10.62 10.35 2.10
C GLY A 380 -11.45 9.87 0.90
N GLY A 381 -10.83 9.46 -0.20
CA GLY A 381 -11.49 8.86 -1.36
C GLY A 381 -11.83 7.39 -1.17
N ASN A 382 -11.01 6.67 -0.40
CA ASN A 382 -11.16 5.24 -0.11
C ASN A 382 -12.12 4.94 1.04
N ASN A 383 -12.64 5.99 1.71
CA ASN A 383 -13.56 5.87 2.84
C ASN A 383 -14.91 6.55 2.57
N ILE A 384 -15.97 5.91 3.03
CA ILE A 384 -17.33 6.44 3.02
C ILE A 384 -17.67 6.86 4.45
N PRO A 385 -17.91 8.16 4.73
CA PRO A 385 -18.39 8.61 6.04
C PRO A 385 -19.65 7.86 6.47
N VAL A 386 -19.84 7.63 7.78
CA VAL A 386 -21.02 6.91 8.32
C VAL A 386 -22.35 7.57 7.94
N ASN A 387 -22.32 8.89 7.71
CA ASN A 387 -23.49 9.67 7.30
C ASN A 387 -23.66 9.75 5.77
N GLY A 388 -22.88 8.98 5.02
CA GLY A 388 -22.79 9.04 3.55
C GLY A 388 -22.13 10.33 3.04
N GLY A 389 -22.11 10.48 1.72
CA GLY A 389 -21.41 11.59 1.04
C GLY A 389 -19.92 11.29 0.87
N ALA A 390 -19.11 12.34 0.78
CA ALA A 390 -17.66 12.26 0.62
C ALA A 390 -16.97 13.30 1.52
N TYR A 391 -15.72 13.04 1.90
CA TYR A 391 -14.88 14.02 2.60
C TYR A 391 -14.46 15.15 1.65
N ASP A 392 -14.47 16.40 2.14
CA ASP A 392 -13.78 17.50 1.45
C ASP A 392 -12.29 17.42 1.76
N VAL A 393 -11.57 16.75 0.87
CA VAL A 393 -10.13 16.47 0.99
C VAL A 393 -9.24 17.72 1.06
N ASN A 394 -9.77 18.89 0.72
CA ASN A 394 -9.03 20.16 0.79
C ASN A 394 -9.27 20.92 2.11
N GLY A 395 -10.14 20.42 2.99
CA GLY A 395 -10.44 21.07 4.25
C GLY A 395 -9.22 21.16 5.17
N THR A 396 -9.02 22.31 5.81
CA THR A 396 -7.95 22.52 6.81
C THR A 396 -8.49 22.52 8.24
N THR A 397 -9.79 22.29 8.39
CA THR A 397 -10.49 22.12 9.67
C THR A 397 -11.46 20.96 9.53
N VAL A 398 -11.71 20.25 10.62
CA VAL A 398 -12.66 19.12 10.64
C VAL A 398 -14.04 19.54 10.12
N ALA A 399 -14.50 20.76 10.46
CA ALA A 399 -15.77 21.27 9.98
C ALA A 399 -15.83 21.47 8.45
N GLN A 400 -14.72 21.85 7.82
CA GLN A 400 -14.63 21.94 6.36
C GLN A 400 -14.63 20.55 5.74
N VAL A 401 -13.78 19.65 6.24
CA VAL A 401 -13.67 18.28 5.74
C VAL A 401 -15.01 17.54 5.79
N LEU A 402 -15.77 17.73 6.88
CA LEU A 402 -17.06 17.08 7.07
C LEU A 402 -18.23 17.80 6.41
N ALA A 403 -18.04 18.97 5.79
CA ALA A 403 -19.13 19.81 5.27
C ALA A 403 -19.93 19.14 4.14
N THR A 404 -19.32 18.22 3.40
CA THR A 404 -19.89 17.50 2.26
C THR A 404 -20.36 16.09 2.61
N THR A 405 -20.19 15.67 3.85
CA THR A 405 -20.80 14.45 4.37
C THR A 405 -22.31 14.66 4.46
N GLY A 406 -23.12 13.61 4.27
CA GLY A 406 -24.57 13.66 4.01
C GLY A 406 -25.47 14.15 5.16
N GLY A 407 -25.01 15.08 5.98
CA GLY A 407 -25.57 15.45 7.28
C GLY A 407 -27.08 15.72 7.32
N ALA A 408 -27.78 14.90 8.09
CA ALA A 408 -28.30 15.30 9.41
C ALA A 408 -28.56 14.02 10.23
N ALA A 409 -27.91 13.89 11.39
CA ALA A 409 -28.25 12.84 12.34
C ALA A 409 -29.70 13.05 12.83
N ALA A 410 -30.66 12.36 12.21
CA ALA A 410 -31.79 11.85 12.96
C ALA A 410 -31.24 10.69 13.80
N ALA A 411 -31.25 10.88 15.12
CA ALA A 411 -30.88 9.86 16.09
C ALA A 411 -31.63 8.55 15.82
N ASP A 412 -30.91 7.52 15.35
CA ASP A 412 -31.27 6.13 15.63
C ASP A 412 -30.21 5.54 16.54
N ALA A 413 -30.48 5.64 17.84
CA ALA A 413 -29.78 4.92 18.87
C ALA A 413 -30.25 3.46 18.85
N SER A 414 -29.72 2.63 17.96
CA SER A 414 -29.90 1.17 18.07
C SER A 414 -28.82 0.33 17.38
N SER A 415 -27.55 0.55 17.72
CA SER A 415 -26.56 -0.52 17.69
C SER A 415 -25.66 -0.41 18.91
N GLY A 416 -25.98 -1.22 19.92
CA GLY A 416 -25.18 -1.36 21.13
C GLY A 416 -23.90 -2.12 20.80
N ASP A 417 -22.86 -1.38 20.39
CA ASP A 417 -21.50 -1.88 20.41
C ASP A 417 -20.74 -1.24 21.59
N ALA A 418 -20.24 -2.07 22.49
CA ALA A 418 -19.47 -1.64 23.64
C ALA A 418 -18.07 -1.10 23.25
N GLY A 419 -17.60 -1.37 22.03
CA GLY A 419 -16.38 -0.78 21.47
C GLY A 419 -16.50 0.73 21.22
N SER A 420 -17.65 1.17 20.69
CA SER A 420 -17.95 2.58 20.36
C SER A 420 -17.75 3.55 21.54
N ALA A 421 -18.07 3.13 22.77
CA ALA A 421 -17.95 3.99 23.95
C ALA A 421 -16.50 4.16 24.43
N ALA A 422 -15.64 3.16 24.24
CA ALA A 422 -14.21 3.26 24.52
C ALA A 422 -13.50 4.12 23.46
N THR A 423 -13.86 3.97 22.19
CA THR A 423 -13.32 4.76 21.07
C THR A 423 -13.74 6.22 21.12
N ALA A 424 -14.99 6.51 21.48
CA ALA A 424 -15.46 7.88 21.70
C ALA A 424 -14.75 8.56 22.90
N ALA A 425 -14.36 7.79 23.92
CA ALA A 425 -13.60 8.31 25.05
C ALA A 425 -12.14 8.64 24.67
N VAL A 426 -11.49 7.81 23.84
CA VAL A 426 -10.14 8.08 23.33
C VAL A 426 -10.14 9.32 22.44
N LEU A 427 -11.11 9.46 21.54
CA LEU A 427 -11.23 10.65 20.69
C LEU A 427 -11.57 11.91 21.50
N ALA A 428 -12.41 11.80 22.54
CA ALA A 428 -12.68 12.90 23.46
C ALA A 428 -11.43 13.30 24.26
N ASP A 429 -10.58 12.34 24.66
CA ASP A 429 -9.30 12.61 25.35
C ASP A 429 -8.27 13.24 24.39
N ILE A 430 -8.21 12.80 23.12
CA ILE A 430 -7.36 13.39 22.07
C ILE A 430 -7.79 14.84 21.77
N LEU A 431 -9.09 15.10 21.67
CA LEU A 431 -9.64 16.44 21.43
C LEU A 431 -9.55 17.36 22.66
N ALA A 432 -9.40 16.81 23.87
CA ALA A 432 -9.32 17.55 25.12
C ALA A 432 -7.88 17.83 25.61
N ALA A 433 -6.85 17.24 25.00
CA ALA A 433 -5.46 17.42 25.44
C ALA A 433 -4.91 18.82 25.10
N PRO A 434 -4.54 19.66 26.09
CA PRO A 434 -3.78 20.87 25.81
C PRO A 434 -2.34 20.53 25.40
N ALA A 435 -1.80 21.26 24.41
CA ALA A 435 -0.41 21.18 23.98
C ALA A 435 0.55 21.43 25.16
N SER A 436 0.96 20.36 25.84
CA SER A 436 1.89 20.44 26.97
C SER A 436 2.58 19.11 27.14
N ASN A 437 3.50 18.80 26.23
CA ASN A 437 4.64 17.92 26.48
C ASN A 437 5.81 18.38 25.60
N VAL A 438 6.49 19.44 26.04
CA VAL A 438 7.76 19.88 25.47
C VAL A 438 8.84 18.88 25.90
N ILE A 439 9.20 17.94 25.02
CA ILE A 439 10.48 17.26 25.12
C ILE A 439 11.52 18.20 24.50
N MET A 440 12.21 18.96 25.36
CA MET A 440 13.41 19.69 24.99
C MET A 440 14.50 18.68 24.58
N LEU A 441 14.85 18.63 23.30
CA LEU A 441 16.10 18.02 22.85
C LEU A 441 17.29 18.84 23.41
N PRO A 442 18.38 18.19 23.88
CA PRO A 442 19.51 18.90 24.48
C PRO A 442 20.25 19.78 23.46
N ASN A 443 20.47 21.04 23.85
CA ASN A 443 21.33 22.03 23.20
C ASN A 443 22.66 21.44 22.70
N ALA A 444 22.90 21.50 21.39
CA ALA A 444 24.25 21.50 20.86
C ALA A 444 24.85 22.90 21.06
N ALA A 445 25.95 22.98 21.83
CA ALA A 445 26.70 24.20 22.09
C ALA A 445 27.31 24.80 20.79
N PRO A 446 27.52 26.13 20.74
CA PRO A 446 27.99 26.80 19.53
C PRO A 446 29.47 26.53 19.28
N ALA A 447 29.81 26.15 18.05
CA ALA A 447 31.20 26.13 17.59
C ALA A 447 31.72 27.57 17.44
N SER A 448 32.87 27.81 18.06
CA SER A 448 33.62 29.07 18.11
C SER A 448 34.12 29.56 16.75
N GLN A 449 34.11 30.88 16.60
CA GLN A 449 34.74 31.65 15.54
C GLN A 449 36.26 31.42 15.46
N HIS A 450 36.80 31.27 14.25
CA HIS A 450 37.87 32.10 13.65
C HIS A 450 38.40 31.46 12.36
N ALA A 451 38.22 32.13 11.22
CA ALA A 451 39.30 32.85 10.50
C ALA A 451 38.90 33.10 9.04
N SER A 452 38.94 34.38 8.68
CA SER A 452 38.76 34.93 7.34
C SER A 452 39.79 34.45 6.32
N ALA A 453 39.38 34.23 5.08
CA ALA A 453 40.21 34.50 3.91
C ALA A 453 39.37 34.77 2.63
N ALA A 454 39.55 36.00 2.14
CA ALA A 454 39.54 36.48 0.75
C ALA A 454 38.37 36.14 -0.20
N ALA A 455 37.66 37.21 -0.54
CA ALA A 455 36.81 37.34 -1.72
C ALA A 455 37.58 37.12 -3.03
N VAL A 456 36.91 36.48 -3.99
CA VAL A 456 37.15 36.70 -5.43
C VAL A 456 35.79 36.90 -6.08
N ASP A 457 35.68 38.07 -6.69
CA ASP A 457 34.58 38.62 -7.47
C ASP A 457 34.54 37.99 -8.88
N GLY A 458 33.35 37.69 -9.41
CA GLY A 458 33.16 37.22 -10.78
C GLY A 458 31.80 36.52 -11.03
N PRO A 459 31.21 36.67 -12.22
CA PRO A 459 29.96 37.43 -12.37
C PRO A 459 28.68 36.60 -12.40
N ALA A 460 27.59 37.28 -12.07
CA ALA A 460 26.21 36.86 -12.23
C ALA A 460 25.90 36.40 -13.66
N MET A 461 25.42 35.18 -13.79
CA MET A 461 24.67 34.71 -14.96
C MET A 461 23.26 34.40 -14.47
N GLU A 462 22.36 35.37 -14.62
CA GLU A 462 20.92 35.14 -14.62
C GLU A 462 20.59 34.20 -15.79
N GLY A 463 20.32 32.93 -15.47
CA GLY A 463 19.63 31.99 -16.35
C GLY A 463 18.16 31.92 -15.91
N PRO A 464 17.19 31.88 -16.84
CA PRO A 464 15.78 31.95 -16.50
C PRO A 464 15.37 30.71 -15.70
N MET A 465 14.75 30.94 -14.54
CA MET A 465 13.93 29.93 -13.87
C MET A 465 12.88 29.46 -14.87
N MET A 466 13.03 28.26 -15.41
CA MET A 466 11.92 27.54 -16.00
C MET A 466 11.08 27.03 -14.83
N ASP A 467 9.97 27.73 -14.63
CA ASP A 467 8.82 27.26 -13.87
C ASP A 467 8.31 25.96 -14.50
N LEU A 468 8.66 24.84 -13.89
CA LEU A 468 8.11 23.51 -14.18
C LEU A 468 7.04 23.18 -13.13
N SER A 469 6.10 24.09 -12.87
CA SER A 469 4.83 23.72 -12.25
C SER A 469 3.95 23.00 -13.28
N HIS A 470 4.22 21.72 -13.52
CA HIS A 470 3.20 20.81 -14.06
C HIS A 470 2.73 19.96 -12.88
N HIS A 471 1.80 20.52 -12.12
CA HIS A 471 1.02 19.78 -11.14
C HIS A 471 0.10 18.82 -11.91
N HIS A 472 0.57 17.61 -12.15
CA HIS A 472 -0.32 16.49 -12.37
C HIS A 472 -0.83 16.06 -11.00
N GLN A 473 -2.12 16.30 -10.75
CA GLN A 473 -2.84 15.66 -9.65
C GLN A 473 -2.87 14.17 -9.97
N HIS A 474 -1.98 13.41 -9.35
CA HIS A 474 -1.97 11.96 -9.46
C HIS A 474 -2.82 11.44 -8.30
N HIS A 475 -4.04 11.04 -8.63
CA HIS A 475 -4.83 10.20 -7.75
C HIS A 475 -4.15 8.83 -7.75
N HIS A 476 -3.49 8.48 -6.64
CA HIS A 476 -3.24 7.08 -6.33
C HIS A 476 -4.63 6.43 -6.24
N MET A 477 -4.94 5.47 -7.11
CA MET A 477 -6.22 4.77 -7.03
C MET A 477 -5.95 3.46 -6.33
N TRP A 478 -6.29 3.41 -5.06
CA TRP A 478 -6.13 2.21 -4.25
C TRP A 478 -7.27 1.26 -4.58
N ALA A 479 -6.87 0.02 -4.83
CA ALA A 479 -7.72 -0.98 -5.46
C ALA A 479 -8.67 -1.62 -4.48
#